data_AF-A0A6V7PZR2-F1
#
_entry.id   AF-A0A6V7PZR2-F1
#
_cell.length_a   1.000
_cell.length_b   1.000
_cell.length_c   1.000
_cell.angle_alpha   90.00
_cell.angle_beta   90.00
_cell.angle_gamma   90.00
#
_symmetry.space_group_name_H-M   'P 1'
#
loop_
_entity.id
_entity.type
_entity.pdbx_description
1 polymer ?
#
loop_
_entity_poly.entity_id
_entity_poly.type
_entity_poly.pdbx_seq_one_letter_code
_entity_poly.pdbx_strand_id
1 'polypeptide(L)'
;MMDALRVWRASSHLIGFASMAAAAVPTASRTRFRFHQIRCCSSAAAAPAAATPAPATSDRRRRSPSSTSDRESVRAIRLKKAKELRSKGYEPYAYKWDRSHTAKELQDAYYHLASGEECKEVSVSISGRVIARRAFGKLAFLTIRDDSGTIQLYCEKESLTDDLFEQLKTFVDIGDILGASGSIKKTEKGELSVYVKYFEILTKSLLPLPDKYHGLNDVDKRYRQRYVDMIANPEVADVFRIRAKIVSEIRKTMESLGFIEVETPVLQGAAGGAEARPFITYHNSLGRDLYLRIATELHLKRMLVRL
;
A
#
# COMPACT_ATOMS: atom_id res chain seq x y z
N MET A 1 -30.51 -28.76 -42.79
CA MET A 1 -29.91 -27.84 -41.81
C MET A 1 -28.55 -28.45 -41.48
N MET A 2 -27.57 -28.10 -42.32
CA MET A 2 -26.28 -28.78 -42.48
C MET A 2 -25.17 -28.04 -41.71
N ASP A 3 -24.24 -28.81 -41.13
CA ASP A 3 -22.75 -28.69 -41.14
C ASP A 3 -22.10 -27.29 -40.99
N ALA A 4 -20.99 -27.04 -40.29
CA ALA A 4 -19.99 -27.82 -39.57
C ALA A 4 -19.13 -26.81 -38.78
N LEU A 5 -18.87 -27.02 -37.49
CA LEU A 5 -17.58 -27.51 -36.94
C LEU A 5 -16.32 -27.21 -37.79
N ARG A 6 -15.60 -26.13 -37.46
CA ARG A 6 -14.15 -25.96 -37.70
C ARG A 6 -13.43 -26.22 -36.38
N VAL A 7 -12.76 -27.36 -36.19
CA VAL A 7 -11.35 -27.65 -36.53
C VAL A 7 -10.37 -26.71 -35.83
N TRP A 8 -9.73 -27.20 -34.76
CA TRP A 8 -8.32 -26.94 -34.43
C TRP A 8 -7.72 -28.23 -33.80
N ARG A 9 -7.02 -29.01 -34.63
CA ARG A 9 -5.90 -29.93 -34.26
C ARG A 9 -4.62 -29.12 -34.48
N ALA A 10 -3.46 -29.27 -33.85
CA ALA A 10 -2.85 -30.20 -32.90
C ALA A 10 -1.78 -29.37 -32.13
N SER A 11 -1.31 -29.76 -30.95
CA SER A 11 -0.10 -30.58 -30.86
C SER A 11 -0.02 -31.31 -29.51
N SER A 12 0.19 -32.61 -29.61
CA SER A 12 0.56 -33.55 -28.55
C SER A 12 2.06 -33.87 -28.65
N HIS A 13 2.62 -34.41 -27.55
CA HIS A 13 4.02 -34.84 -27.28
C HIS A 13 4.84 -33.72 -26.59
N LEU A 14 5.35 -33.83 -25.35
CA LEU A 14 5.89 -34.97 -24.60
C LEU A 14 5.71 -34.75 -23.09
N ILE A 15 5.04 -35.66 -22.38
CA ILE A 15 5.30 -35.89 -20.94
C ILE A 15 5.39 -37.39 -20.75
N GLY A 16 6.61 -37.88 -20.60
CA GLY A 16 6.90 -39.26 -20.21
C GLY A 16 6.60 -39.43 -18.73
N PHE A 17 5.77 -40.42 -18.42
CA PHE A 17 5.62 -40.99 -17.09
C PHE A 17 6.92 -41.69 -16.68
N ALA A 18 7.42 -41.39 -15.49
CA ALA A 18 8.28 -42.30 -14.74
C ALA A 18 7.74 -42.39 -13.30
N SER A 19 7.26 -43.59 -12.97
CA SER A 19 6.72 -44.00 -11.68
C SER A 19 7.76 -44.83 -10.92
N MET A 20 7.68 -44.75 -9.60
CA MET A 20 8.26 -45.60 -8.55
C MET A 20 9.77 -45.53 -8.27
N ALA A 21 10.10 -45.16 -7.03
CA ALA A 21 10.42 -46.15 -5.99
C ALA A 21 10.43 -45.51 -4.59
N ALA A 22 9.77 -46.18 -3.65
CA ALA A 22 9.86 -45.92 -2.22
C ALA A 22 11.25 -46.33 -1.69
N ALA A 23 11.85 -45.50 -0.84
CA ALA A 23 13.04 -45.87 -0.08
C ALA A 23 12.86 -45.52 1.40
N ALA A 24 13.29 -46.45 2.23
CA ALA A 24 12.93 -46.66 3.63
C ALA A 24 13.46 -45.60 4.62
N VAL A 25 12.72 -45.48 5.73
CA VAL A 25 13.09 -44.77 6.96
C VAL A 25 14.18 -45.53 7.71
N PRO A 26 15.24 -44.87 8.20
CA PRO A 26 16.05 -45.40 9.30
C PRO A 26 15.60 -44.82 10.65
N THR A 27 15.35 -45.73 11.58
CA THR A 27 15.04 -45.51 13.00
C THR A 27 16.25 -45.12 13.84
N ALA A 28 15.98 -44.23 14.80
CA ALA A 28 16.57 -44.08 16.14
C ALA A 28 18.00 -43.50 16.31
N SER A 29 18.09 -42.39 17.05
CA SER A 29 18.75 -42.40 18.36
C SER A 29 18.18 -41.32 19.28
N ARG A 30 17.98 -41.70 20.55
CA ARG A 30 17.44 -40.88 21.64
C ARG A 30 18.50 -39.92 22.14
N THR A 31 18.27 -38.61 22.03
CA THR A 31 19.05 -37.61 22.77
C THR A 31 18.17 -36.95 23.81
N ARG A 32 18.51 -37.20 25.08
CA ARG A 32 17.83 -36.65 26.27
C ARG A 32 17.98 -35.14 26.31
N PHE A 33 16.89 -34.39 26.11
CA PHE A 33 16.85 -32.97 26.47
C PHE A 33 16.60 -32.81 27.96
N ARG A 34 17.58 -32.24 28.67
CA ARG A 34 17.48 -31.84 30.08
C ARG A 34 16.46 -30.71 30.20
N PHE A 35 15.39 -30.94 30.95
CA PHE A 35 14.55 -29.87 31.51
C PHE A 35 15.38 -29.03 32.47
N HIS A 36 15.60 -27.75 32.17
CA HIS A 36 16.01 -26.77 33.17
C HIS A 36 14.75 -26.22 33.84
N GLN A 37 14.53 -26.65 35.09
CA GLN A 37 13.60 -26.01 36.01
C GLN A 37 14.06 -24.57 36.27
N ILE A 38 13.26 -23.59 35.86
CA ILE A 38 13.43 -22.21 36.32
C ILE A 38 12.78 -22.13 37.71
N ARG A 39 13.65 -21.94 38.69
CA ARG A 39 13.34 -21.83 40.11
C ARG A 39 12.70 -20.46 40.38
N CYS A 40 11.48 -20.46 40.93
CA CYS A 40 10.90 -19.31 41.59
C CYS A 40 11.74 -18.96 42.84
N CYS A 41 12.20 -17.72 42.93
CA CYS A 41 12.65 -17.13 44.18
C CYS A 41 11.90 -15.82 44.41
N SER A 42 11.05 -15.87 45.44
CA SER A 42 10.53 -14.76 46.21
C SER A 42 11.65 -13.88 46.78
N SER A 43 11.51 -12.56 46.73
CA SER A 43 12.20 -11.67 47.65
C SER A 43 11.31 -10.50 48.06
N ALA A 44 11.36 -10.23 49.35
CA ALA A 44 10.49 -9.39 50.16
C ALA A 44 10.63 -7.88 49.92
N ALA A 45 9.64 -7.17 50.47
CA ALA A 45 9.46 -5.74 50.46
C ALA A 45 10.61 -4.94 51.12
N ALA A 46 10.89 -3.75 50.57
CA ALA A 46 11.51 -2.64 51.27
C ALA A 46 10.86 -1.32 50.81
N ALA A 47 10.51 -0.47 51.78
CA ALA A 47 9.78 0.80 51.65
C ALA A 47 10.68 1.96 51.14
N PRO A 48 10.12 3.13 50.75
CA PRO A 48 10.79 4.10 49.89
C PRO A 48 11.64 5.10 50.67
N ALA A 49 12.83 5.42 50.16
CA ALA A 49 13.66 6.53 50.63
C ALA A 49 13.42 7.77 49.76
N ALA A 50 13.30 8.91 50.42
CA ALA A 50 12.98 10.23 49.88
C ALA A 50 13.99 10.73 48.84
N ALA A 51 13.48 11.34 47.77
CA ALA A 51 14.28 12.01 46.74
C ALA A 51 14.38 13.52 47.02
N THR A 52 15.62 14.02 47.13
CA THR A 52 15.97 15.45 47.17
C THR A 52 16.25 15.92 45.73
N PRO A 53 15.81 17.11 45.28
CA PRO A 53 16.03 17.55 43.90
C PRO A 53 17.42 18.20 43.74
N ALA A 54 18.14 17.79 42.70
CA ALA A 54 19.37 18.44 42.21
C ALA A 54 19.04 19.54 41.16
N PRO A 55 19.89 20.58 41.00
CA PRO A 55 19.50 21.81 40.33
C PRO A 55 19.60 21.76 38.80
N ALA A 56 18.85 22.67 38.20
CA ALA A 56 18.61 22.83 36.77
C ALA A 56 19.89 22.96 35.93
N THR A 57 20.02 22.09 34.92
CA THR A 57 20.88 22.31 33.76
C THR A 57 20.00 22.60 32.55
N SER A 58 20.39 23.63 31.81
CA SER A 58 19.69 24.25 30.70
C SER A 58 19.28 23.24 29.61
N ASP A 59 17.99 22.94 29.55
CA ASP A 59 17.43 22.10 28.49
C ASP A 59 17.33 22.93 27.19
N ARG A 60 18.25 22.66 26.27
CA ARG A 60 18.14 23.05 24.85
C ARG A 60 16.85 22.43 24.32
N ARG A 61 15.80 23.25 24.24
CA ARG A 61 14.50 22.98 23.59
C ARG A 61 14.59 21.87 22.55
N ARG A 62 14.30 20.65 23.01
CA ARG A 62 13.96 19.51 22.16
C ARG A 62 12.61 19.86 21.51
N ARG A 63 12.64 20.37 20.28
CA ARG A 63 11.42 20.58 19.48
C ARG A 63 10.76 19.22 19.22
N SER A 64 9.66 18.96 19.91
CA SER A 64 8.70 17.91 19.60
C SER A 64 7.80 18.34 18.41
N PRO A 65 7.13 17.39 17.72
CA PRO A 65 6.85 17.50 16.29
C PRO A 65 5.58 18.32 16.00
N SER A 66 5.73 19.30 15.10
CA SER A 66 4.69 20.13 14.43
C SER A 66 3.44 20.47 15.26
N SER A 67 3.36 21.72 15.73
CA SER A 67 2.14 22.25 16.35
C SER A 67 0.95 22.15 15.38
N THR A 68 -0.25 21.88 15.91
CA THR A 68 -1.51 21.81 15.14
C THR A 68 -1.73 23.05 14.27
N SER A 69 -1.26 24.21 14.73
CA SER A 69 -1.22 25.48 14.00
C SER A 69 -0.52 25.40 12.64
N ASP A 70 0.51 24.56 12.53
CA ASP A 70 1.35 24.44 11.33
C ASP A 70 0.62 23.60 10.28
N ARG A 71 -0.17 22.61 10.72
CA ARG A 71 -0.98 21.79 9.82
C ARG A 71 -2.17 22.58 9.25
N GLU A 72 -2.82 23.36 10.08
CA GLU A 72 -3.96 24.19 9.66
C GLU A 72 -3.52 25.32 8.72
N SER A 73 -2.39 25.97 9.00
CA SER A 73 -1.83 27.00 8.11
C SER A 73 -1.44 26.42 6.75
N VAL A 74 -0.75 25.26 6.71
CA VAL A 74 -0.46 24.56 5.45
C VAL A 74 -1.75 24.21 4.70
N ARG A 75 -2.77 23.72 5.42
CA ARG A 75 -4.08 23.42 4.82
C ARG A 75 -4.72 24.65 4.19
N ALA A 76 -4.71 25.78 4.89
CA ALA A 76 -5.27 27.04 4.38
C ALA A 76 -4.54 27.52 3.11
N ILE A 77 -3.21 27.45 3.09
CA ILE A 77 -2.40 27.80 1.91
C ILE A 77 -2.74 26.88 0.73
N ARG A 78 -2.79 25.56 0.94
CA ARG A 78 -3.08 24.60 -0.14
C ARG A 78 -4.51 24.70 -0.65
N LEU A 79 -5.46 25.05 0.23
CA LEU A 79 -6.84 25.35 -0.17
C LEU A 79 -6.92 26.63 -1.01
N LYS A 80 -6.15 27.67 -0.65
CA LYS A 80 -6.05 28.90 -1.46
C LYS A 80 -5.51 28.59 -2.86
N LYS A 81 -4.43 27.81 -2.96
CA LYS A 81 -3.88 27.32 -4.24
C LYS A 81 -4.93 26.57 -5.08
N ALA A 82 -5.71 25.69 -4.45
CA ALA A 82 -6.78 24.96 -5.15
C ALA A 82 -7.87 25.90 -5.70
N LYS A 83 -8.24 26.94 -4.95
CA LYS A 83 -9.19 27.97 -5.41
C LYS A 83 -8.61 28.82 -6.55
N GLU A 84 -7.33 29.18 -6.45
CA GLU A 84 -6.62 29.92 -7.49
C GLU A 84 -6.53 29.12 -8.80
N LEU A 85 -6.23 27.82 -8.73
CA LEU A 85 -6.28 26.93 -9.89
C LEU A 85 -7.64 26.99 -10.59
N ARG A 86 -8.74 26.83 -9.82
CA ARG A 86 -10.10 26.93 -10.37
C ARG A 86 -10.42 28.27 -10.98
N SER A 87 -10.01 29.37 -10.35
CA SER A 87 -10.22 30.72 -10.90
C SER A 87 -9.51 30.95 -12.23
N LYS A 88 -8.43 30.20 -12.48
CA LYS A 88 -7.67 30.21 -13.74
C LYS A 88 -8.20 29.19 -14.77
N GLY A 89 -9.29 28.49 -14.47
CA GLY A 89 -9.89 27.49 -15.36
C GLY A 89 -9.29 26.08 -15.23
N TYR A 90 -8.39 25.83 -14.28
CA TYR A 90 -7.77 24.52 -14.07
C TYR A 90 -8.51 23.75 -12.96
N GLU A 91 -8.86 22.48 -13.20
CA GLU A 91 -9.50 21.63 -12.19
C GLU A 91 -8.43 20.99 -11.27
N PRO A 92 -8.39 21.29 -9.96
CA PRO A 92 -7.46 20.66 -9.01
C PRO A 92 -7.79 19.20 -8.64
N TYR A 93 -8.94 18.68 -9.09
CA TYR A 93 -9.43 17.33 -8.85
C TYR A 93 -9.96 16.73 -10.16
N ALA A 94 -9.06 16.22 -10.99
CA ALA A 94 -9.39 15.67 -12.30
C ALA A 94 -10.33 14.46 -12.20
N TYR A 95 -11.24 14.33 -13.16
CA TYR A 95 -12.19 13.21 -13.25
C TYR A 95 -11.56 11.95 -13.83
N LYS A 96 -10.60 12.10 -14.75
CA LYS A 96 -9.99 11.01 -15.49
C LYS A 96 -8.56 11.35 -15.85
N TRP A 97 -7.70 10.33 -15.86
CA TRP A 97 -6.38 10.38 -16.47
C TRP A 97 -6.10 9.04 -17.13
N ASP A 98 -5.77 9.06 -18.42
CA ASP A 98 -5.45 7.84 -19.17
C ASP A 98 -3.97 7.49 -18.97
N ARG A 99 -3.71 6.67 -17.94
CA ARG A 99 -2.39 6.10 -17.65
C ARG A 99 -2.07 4.98 -18.65
N SER A 100 -0.92 5.06 -19.31
CA SER A 100 -0.45 4.00 -20.22
C SER A 100 0.51 3.01 -19.57
N HIS A 101 1.33 3.46 -18.61
CA HIS A 101 2.32 2.62 -17.94
C HIS A 101 2.39 2.89 -16.44
N THR A 102 2.90 1.90 -15.70
CA THR A 102 3.33 2.03 -14.31
C THR A 102 4.81 2.39 -14.23
N ALA A 103 5.25 2.94 -13.10
CA ALA A 103 6.64 3.28 -12.86
C ALA A 103 7.55 2.05 -13.00
N LYS A 104 7.14 0.89 -12.47
CA LYS A 104 7.93 -0.34 -12.54
C LYS A 104 8.03 -0.87 -13.97
N GLU A 105 6.95 -0.88 -14.74
CA GLU A 105 6.99 -1.29 -16.15
C GLU A 105 7.99 -0.46 -16.96
N LEU A 106 8.05 0.84 -16.72
CA LEU A 106 9.03 1.71 -17.38
C LEU A 106 10.47 1.44 -16.91
N GLN A 107 10.68 1.24 -15.61
CA GLN A 107 11.99 0.88 -15.07
C GLN A 107 12.50 -0.43 -15.67
N ASP A 108 11.64 -1.45 -15.72
CA ASP A 108 11.98 -2.77 -16.26
C ASP A 108 12.19 -2.71 -17.79
N ALA A 109 11.37 -1.96 -18.52
CA ALA A 109 11.49 -1.84 -19.98
C ALA A 109 12.73 -1.06 -20.43
N TYR A 110 13.13 0.00 -19.71
CA TYR A 110 14.19 0.92 -20.13
C TYR A 110 15.44 0.88 -19.24
N TYR A 111 15.64 -0.20 -18.47
CA TYR A 111 16.83 -0.35 -17.61
C TYR A 111 18.15 -0.21 -18.40
N HIS A 112 18.14 -0.68 -19.65
CA HIS A 112 19.28 -0.78 -20.56
C HIS A 112 19.66 0.56 -21.22
N LEU A 113 18.82 1.59 -21.11
CA LEU A 113 19.05 2.90 -21.73
C LEU A 113 20.37 3.52 -21.22
N ALA A 114 21.16 4.15 -22.09
CA ALA A 114 22.43 4.77 -21.70
C ALA A 114 22.20 6.12 -21.00
N SER A 115 23.14 6.55 -20.15
CA SER A 115 23.06 7.88 -19.50
C SER A 115 23.05 9.00 -20.54
N GLY A 116 22.17 9.98 -20.36
CA GLY A 116 21.99 11.11 -21.28
C GLY A 116 21.02 10.83 -22.43
N GLU A 117 20.77 9.56 -22.75
CA GLU A 117 19.93 9.13 -23.87
C GLU A 117 18.44 9.42 -23.63
N GLU A 118 17.73 9.72 -24.71
CA GLU A 118 16.29 9.99 -24.72
C GLU A 118 15.61 9.24 -25.86
N CYS A 119 14.61 8.43 -25.52
CA CYS A 119 13.72 7.75 -26.45
C CYS A 119 12.57 8.70 -26.84
N LYS A 120 12.80 9.56 -27.83
CA LYS A 120 11.83 10.57 -28.29
C LYS A 120 10.58 10.00 -28.96
N GLU A 121 10.70 8.81 -29.55
CA GLU A 121 9.60 8.13 -30.28
C GLU A 121 8.58 7.49 -29.33
N VAL A 122 8.97 7.26 -28.08
CA VAL A 122 8.11 6.63 -27.08
C VAL A 122 7.33 7.73 -26.36
N SER A 123 6.00 7.68 -26.43
CA SER A 123 5.14 8.50 -25.59
C SER A 123 4.58 7.68 -24.44
N VAL A 124 4.81 8.15 -23.22
CA VAL A 124 4.31 7.55 -21.99
C VAL A 124 3.39 8.51 -21.26
N SER A 125 2.40 7.96 -20.56
CA SER A 125 1.51 8.67 -19.65
C SER A 125 1.51 7.91 -18.33
N ILE A 126 1.96 8.57 -17.27
CA ILE A 126 2.07 8.02 -15.93
C ILE A 126 1.32 8.88 -14.94
N SER A 127 0.95 8.29 -13.80
CA SER A 127 0.34 9.02 -12.71
C SER A 127 0.87 8.54 -11.38
N GLY A 128 1.06 9.44 -10.44
CA GLY A 128 1.57 9.08 -9.13
C GLY A 128 1.57 10.23 -8.14
N ARG A 129 1.81 9.89 -6.88
CA ARG A 129 1.94 10.87 -5.80
C ARG A 129 3.33 11.48 -5.81
N VAL A 130 3.41 12.81 -5.75
CA VAL A 130 4.68 13.55 -5.60
C VAL A 130 5.24 13.29 -4.20
N ILE A 131 6.36 12.58 -4.14
CA ILE A 131 7.07 12.30 -2.87
C ILE A 131 8.29 13.20 -2.66
N ALA A 132 8.81 13.79 -3.73
CA ALA A 132 9.92 14.74 -3.68
C ALA A 132 9.80 15.75 -4.82
N ARG A 133 10.27 16.97 -4.58
CA ARG A 133 10.27 18.05 -5.55
C ARG A 133 11.52 18.92 -5.36
N ARG A 134 12.24 19.21 -6.44
CA ARG A 134 13.42 20.09 -6.48
C ARG A 134 13.31 20.99 -7.71
N ALA A 135 13.47 22.30 -7.56
CA ALA A 135 13.38 23.25 -8.67
C ALA A 135 14.62 24.14 -8.72
N PHE A 136 15.17 24.32 -9.91
CA PHE A 136 16.41 25.04 -10.21
C PHE A 136 16.20 25.93 -11.44
N GLY A 137 15.86 27.21 -11.25
CA GLY A 137 15.68 28.15 -12.36
C GLY A 137 14.66 27.66 -13.40
N LYS A 138 15.16 27.22 -14.57
CA LYS A 138 14.40 26.70 -15.73
C LYS A 138 14.18 25.18 -15.73
N LEU A 139 14.64 24.47 -14.70
CA LEU A 139 14.55 23.02 -14.58
C LEU A 139 13.91 22.62 -13.25
N ALA A 140 13.11 21.57 -13.24
CA ALA A 140 12.52 20.98 -12.05
C ALA A 140 12.53 19.46 -12.15
N PHE A 141 12.80 18.81 -11.01
CA PHE A 141 12.75 17.38 -10.85
C PHE A 141 11.71 17.04 -9.80
N LEU A 142 10.78 16.17 -10.15
CA LEU A 142 9.84 15.59 -9.20
C LEU A 142 10.07 14.09 -9.15
N THR A 143 9.92 13.50 -7.99
CA THR A 143 9.81 12.04 -7.88
C THR A 143 8.35 11.73 -7.60
N ILE A 144 7.72 10.97 -8.49
CA ILE A 144 6.39 10.45 -8.27
C ILE A 144 6.43 8.97 -7.91
N ARG A 145 5.47 8.54 -7.09
CA ARG A 145 5.28 7.16 -6.66
C ARG A 145 3.90 6.68 -7.06
N ASP A 146 3.82 5.57 -7.75
CA ASP A 146 2.57 4.84 -7.98
C ASP A 146 2.52 3.58 -7.11
N ASP A 147 1.61 2.66 -7.42
CA ASP A 147 1.47 1.40 -6.69
C ASP A 147 2.63 0.42 -6.95
N SER A 148 3.33 0.57 -8.08
CA SER A 148 4.38 -0.33 -8.54
C SER A 148 5.78 0.09 -8.10
N GLY A 149 6.03 1.40 -7.94
CA GLY A 149 7.36 1.92 -7.67
C GLY A 149 7.46 3.44 -7.78
N THR A 150 8.67 3.92 -8.06
CA THR A 150 8.96 5.35 -8.20
C THR A 150 9.66 5.65 -9.52
N ILE A 151 9.35 6.81 -10.10
CA ILE A 151 10.00 7.32 -11.30
C ILE A 151 10.18 8.82 -11.18
N GLN A 152 11.26 9.32 -11.78
CA GLN A 152 11.54 10.75 -11.83
C GLN A 152 10.78 11.41 -12.98
N LEU A 153 10.30 12.62 -12.74
CA LEU A 153 9.84 13.54 -13.76
C LEU A 153 10.93 14.57 -14.00
N TYR A 154 11.37 14.67 -15.25
CA TYR A 154 12.27 15.69 -15.74
C TYR A 154 11.43 16.79 -16.40
N CYS A 155 11.32 17.94 -15.74
CA CYS A 155 10.47 19.04 -16.17
C CYS A 155 11.33 20.25 -16.50
N GLU A 156 11.40 20.63 -17.77
CA GLU A 156 12.11 21.84 -18.20
C GLU A 156 11.16 22.88 -18.79
N LYS A 157 11.57 24.15 -18.70
CA LYS A 157 10.76 25.27 -19.17
C LYS A 157 10.49 25.24 -20.68
N GLU A 158 11.42 24.69 -21.46
CA GLU A 158 11.31 24.65 -22.93
C GLU A 158 10.32 23.55 -23.40
N SER A 159 10.26 22.42 -22.69
CA SER A 159 9.32 21.33 -22.97
C SER A 159 7.89 21.61 -22.46
N LEU A 160 7.75 22.36 -21.37
CA LEU A 160 6.46 22.69 -20.75
C LEU A 160 5.96 24.07 -21.19
N THR A 161 5.22 24.09 -22.30
CA THR A 161 4.61 25.29 -22.89
C THR A 161 3.42 25.82 -22.07
N ASP A 162 2.80 26.93 -22.49
CA ASP A 162 1.52 27.43 -21.97
C ASP A 162 1.49 27.68 -20.45
N ASP A 163 2.57 28.28 -19.93
CA ASP A 163 2.79 28.54 -18.50
C ASP A 163 2.81 27.30 -17.60
N LEU A 164 2.78 26.08 -18.15
CA LEU A 164 2.79 24.84 -17.39
C LEU A 164 3.99 24.77 -16.45
N PHE A 165 5.16 25.26 -16.87
CA PHE A 165 6.34 25.29 -16.00
C PHE A 165 6.15 26.18 -14.75
N GLU A 166 5.54 27.36 -14.89
CA GLU A 166 5.28 28.25 -13.76
C GLU A 166 4.12 27.72 -12.89
N GLN A 167 3.14 27.04 -13.51
CA GLN A 167 2.09 26.33 -12.79
C GLN A 167 2.67 25.20 -11.93
N LEU A 168 3.57 24.40 -12.49
CA LEU A 168 4.30 23.34 -11.78
C LEU A 168 5.06 23.92 -10.60
N LYS A 169 5.68 25.10 -10.78
CA LYS A 169 6.44 25.73 -9.70
C LYS A 169 5.56 26.27 -8.58
N THR A 170 4.41 26.84 -8.92
CA THR A 170 3.54 27.56 -8.00
C THR A 170 2.58 26.62 -7.25
N PHE A 171 1.94 25.70 -7.99
CA PHE A 171 0.76 24.98 -7.49
C PHE A 171 1.04 23.55 -7.04
N VAL A 172 2.03 22.87 -7.61
CA VAL A 172 2.34 21.48 -7.24
C VAL A 172 3.06 21.43 -5.90
N ASP A 173 2.59 20.63 -4.96
CA ASP A 173 3.22 20.42 -3.66
C ASP A 173 3.49 18.93 -3.41
N ILE A 174 4.40 18.62 -2.48
CA ILE A 174 4.61 17.25 -2.01
C ILE A 174 3.29 16.72 -1.43
N GLY A 175 2.92 15.51 -1.87
CA GLY A 175 1.68 14.82 -1.54
C GLY A 175 0.59 14.92 -2.59
N ASP A 176 0.68 15.85 -3.56
CA ASP A 176 -0.26 15.91 -4.68
C ASP A 176 -0.16 14.66 -5.55
N ILE A 177 -1.25 14.32 -6.24
CA ILE A 177 -1.25 13.30 -7.29
C ILE A 177 -1.20 14.02 -8.63
N LEU A 178 -0.22 13.67 -9.46
CA LEU A 178 -0.05 14.21 -10.80
C LEU A 178 -0.22 13.13 -11.85
N GLY A 179 -0.73 13.54 -13.00
CA GLY A 179 -0.58 12.86 -14.28
C GLY A 179 0.51 13.57 -15.05
N ALA A 180 1.40 12.82 -15.70
CA ALA A 180 2.47 13.39 -16.51
C ALA A 180 2.64 12.54 -17.78
N SER A 181 2.76 13.22 -18.91
CA SER A 181 2.99 12.60 -20.21
C SER A 181 4.20 13.20 -20.92
N GLY A 182 4.94 12.35 -21.62
CA GLY A 182 6.21 12.76 -22.20
C GLY A 182 6.98 11.61 -22.85
N SER A 183 8.27 11.83 -23.09
CA SER A 183 9.22 10.83 -23.56
C SER A 183 9.99 10.19 -22.41
N ILE A 184 10.68 9.07 -22.68
CA ILE A 184 11.57 8.45 -21.71
C ILE A 184 12.99 8.97 -21.91
N LYS A 185 13.65 9.35 -20.82
CA LYS A 185 15.03 9.82 -20.79
C LYS A 185 15.79 9.19 -19.63
N LYS A 186 17.06 8.88 -19.81
CA LYS A 186 17.97 8.65 -18.67
C LYS A 186 18.82 9.89 -18.47
N THR A 187 18.81 10.43 -17.26
CA THR A 187 19.63 11.61 -16.95
C THR A 187 21.12 11.26 -17.02
N GLU A 188 21.97 12.30 -17.08
CA GLU A 188 23.43 12.13 -17.01
C GLU A 188 23.89 11.37 -15.75
N LYS A 189 23.09 11.44 -14.67
CA LYS A 189 23.34 10.75 -13.41
C LYS A 189 22.85 9.29 -13.40
N GLY A 190 22.32 8.80 -14.52
CA GLY A 190 21.83 7.44 -14.67
C GLY A 190 20.41 7.19 -14.12
N GLU A 191 19.70 8.23 -13.67
CA GLU A 191 18.31 8.08 -13.19
C GLU A 191 17.34 8.09 -14.37
N LEU A 192 16.48 7.06 -14.46
CA LEU A 192 15.42 6.96 -15.46
C LEU A 192 14.28 7.94 -15.14
N SER A 193 13.89 8.71 -16.14
CA SER A 193 12.98 9.85 -15.98
C SER A 193 12.01 9.94 -17.14
N VAL A 194 10.79 10.41 -16.85
CA VAL A 194 9.88 10.91 -17.90
C VAL A 194 10.24 12.35 -18.18
N TYR A 195 10.66 12.64 -19.40
CA TYR A 195 10.86 13.98 -19.92
C TYR A 195 9.49 14.58 -20.27
N VAL A 196 8.99 15.44 -19.37
CA VAL A 196 7.58 15.84 -19.33
C VAL A 196 7.30 16.90 -20.39
N LYS A 197 6.30 16.60 -21.25
CA LYS A 197 5.74 17.54 -22.23
C LYS A 197 4.42 18.14 -21.76
N TYR A 198 3.67 17.39 -20.95
CA TYR A 198 2.41 17.83 -20.38
C TYR A 198 2.19 17.18 -19.02
N PHE A 199 1.53 17.89 -18.10
CA PHE A 199 1.12 17.34 -16.82
C PHE A 199 -0.21 17.94 -16.38
N GLU A 200 -0.89 17.23 -15.51
CA GLU A 200 -2.13 17.67 -14.87
C GLU A 200 -2.11 17.35 -13.37
N ILE A 201 -2.67 18.24 -12.56
CA ILE A 201 -2.89 17.99 -11.14
C ILE A 201 -4.17 17.16 -10.99
N LEU A 202 -4.02 15.86 -10.77
CA LEU A 202 -5.17 14.96 -10.62
C LEU A 202 -5.84 15.11 -9.26
N THR A 203 -5.06 15.37 -8.22
CA THR A 203 -5.59 15.60 -6.87
C THR A 203 -4.66 16.49 -6.08
N LYS A 204 -5.13 17.68 -5.74
CA LYS A 204 -4.46 18.56 -4.79
C LYS A 204 -4.54 18.00 -3.36
N SER A 205 -3.40 17.70 -2.75
CA SER A 205 -3.33 17.30 -1.35
C SER A 205 -3.42 18.53 -0.45
N LEU A 206 -4.35 18.52 0.51
CA LEU A 206 -4.54 19.63 1.46
C LEU A 206 -3.68 19.52 2.71
N LEU A 207 -3.09 18.36 2.98
CA LEU A 207 -2.26 18.12 4.17
C LEU A 207 -0.86 17.68 3.74
N PRO A 208 0.18 18.09 4.48
CA PRO A 208 1.53 17.62 4.23
C PRO A 208 1.63 16.12 4.52
N LEU A 209 2.51 15.43 3.80
CA LEU A 209 2.90 14.07 4.14
C LEU A 209 3.66 14.08 5.49
N PRO A 210 3.66 12.97 6.25
CA PRO A 210 4.53 12.81 7.40
C PRO A 210 6.00 12.99 7.03
N ASP A 211 6.81 13.35 8.03
CA ASP A 211 8.25 13.53 7.83
C ASP A 211 8.91 12.22 7.39
N LYS A 212 9.74 12.32 6.34
CA LYS A 212 10.44 11.20 5.71
C LYS A 212 11.48 10.57 6.65
N TYR A 213 12.08 11.37 7.53
CA TYR A 213 13.18 10.92 8.40
C TYR A 213 12.73 10.13 9.61
N HIS A 214 11.57 10.48 10.16
CA HIS A 214 11.05 9.82 11.35
C HIS A 214 10.05 8.73 11.00
N GLY A 215 9.47 8.73 9.79
CA GLY A 215 8.39 7.82 9.44
C GLY A 215 7.16 8.03 10.34
N LEU A 216 6.08 7.32 10.07
CA LEU A 216 4.96 7.26 11.01
C LEU A 216 5.21 6.08 11.97
N ASN A 217 5.97 6.30 13.05
CA ASN A 217 6.31 5.24 14.00
C ASN A 217 5.24 4.94 15.04
N ASP A 218 4.39 5.93 15.34
CA ASP A 218 3.32 5.84 16.34
C ASP A 218 2.26 4.82 15.91
N VAL A 219 2.26 3.65 16.58
CA VAL A 219 1.42 2.49 16.23
C VAL A 219 -0.06 2.84 16.21
N ASP A 220 -0.55 3.63 17.18
CA ASP A 220 -1.95 4.02 17.24
C ASP A 220 -2.34 4.90 16.06
N LYS A 221 -1.48 5.85 15.69
CA LYS A 221 -1.71 6.69 14.50
C LYS A 221 -1.67 5.86 13.22
N ARG A 222 -0.74 4.90 13.10
CA ARG A 222 -0.68 4.01 11.92
C ARG A 222 -1.97 3.21 11.75
N TYR A 223 -2.54 2.72 12.85
CA TYR A 223 -3.78 1.94 12.81
C TYR A 223 -5.00 2.81 12.51
N ARG A 224 -5.06 4.02 13.05
CA ARG A 224 -6.16 4.98 12.78
C ARG A 224 -6.07 5.62 11.39
N GLN A 225 -4.86 5.85 10.89
CA GLN A 225 -4.59 6.53 9.62
C GLN A 225 -3.82 5.61 8.67
N ARG A 226 -4.37 4.43 8.39
CA ARG A 226 -3.68 3.41 7.57
C ARG A 226 -3.28 3.92 6.19
N TYR A 227 -4.07 4.81 5.60
CA TYR A 227 -3.75 5.43 4.31
C TYR A 227 -2.48 6.28 4.37
N VAL A 228 -2.21 6.97 5.49
CA VAL A 228 -0.97 7.72 5.70
C VAL A 228 0.20 6.76 5.93
N ASP A 229 -0.03 5.71 6.71
CA ASP A 229 0.96 4.67 6.99
C ASP A 229 1.45 4.01 5.70
N MET A 230 0.54 3.61 4.79
CA MET A 230 0.92 3.01 3.50
C MET A 230 1.70 3.97 2.58
N ILE A 231 1.52 5.29 2.71
CA ILE A 231 2.30 6.28 1.94
C ILE A 231 3.71 6.43 2.52
N ALA A 232 3.82 6.51 3.85
CA ALA A 232 5.08 6.70 4.56
C ALA A 232 5.95 5.44 4.58
N ASN A 233 5.30 4.27 4.72
CA ASN A 233 5.90 2.96 4.93
C ASN A 233 5.41 1.99 3.81
N PRO A 234 6.07 1.98 2.63
CA PRO A 234 5.63 1.19 1.47
C PRO A 234 5.50 -0.31 1.74
N GLU A 235 6.31 -0.84 2.65
CA GLU A 235 6.29 -2.25 3.07
C GLU A 235 4.94 -2.65 3.68
N VAL A 236 4.19 -1.71 4.26
CA VAL A 236 2.85 -1.97 4.79
C VAL A 236 1.89 -2.32 3.65
N ALA A 237 2.00 -1.65 2.50
CA ALA A 237 1.20 -1.99 1.33
C ALA A 237 1.52 -3.41 0.82
N ASP A 238 2.79 -3.82 0.88
CA ASP A 238 3.21 -5.18 0.52
C ASP A 238 2.63 -6.24 1.45
N VAL A 239 2.54 -5.97 2.75
CA VAL A 239 1.85 -6.86 3.71
C VAL A 239 0.39 -7.10 3.30
N PHE A 240 -0.33 -6.05 2.86
CA PHE A 240 -1.72 -6.21 2.38
C PHE A 240 -1.80 -6.98 1.07
N ARG A 241 -0.87 -6.76 0.14
CA ARG A 241 -0.78 -7.54 -1.11
C ARG A 241 -0.52 -9.02 -0.83
N ILE A 242 0.40 -9.32 0.08
CA ILE A 242 0.72 -10.68 0.52
C ILE A 242 -0.52 -11.31 1.19
N ARG A 243 -1.20 -10.59 2.07
CA ARG A 243 -2.46 -11.07 2.69
C ARG A 243 -3.51 -11.43 1.64
N ALA A 244 -3.71 -10.58 0.64
CA ALA A 244 -4.65 -10.86 -0.44
C ALA A 244 -4.26 -12.12 -1.24
N LYS A 245 -2.96 -12.28 -1.54
CA LYS A 245 -2.43 -13.48 -2.20
C LYS A 245 -2.63 -14.75 -1.37
N ILE A 246 -2.33 -14.71 -0.06
CA ILE A 246 -2.54 -15.83 0.86
C ILE A 246 -4.01 -16.27 0.84
N VAL A 247 -4.95 -15.33 0.98
CA VAL A 247 -6.38 -15.64 0.96
C VAL A 247 -6.81 -16.23 -0.40
N SER A 248 -6.31 -15.67 -1.51
CA SER A 248 -6.57 -16.23 -2.84
C SER A 248 -6.02 -17.65 -2.99
N GLU A 249 -4.84 -17.93 -2.43
CA GLU A 249 -4.20 -19.24 -2.54
C GLU A 249 -4.89 -20.30 -1.69
N ILE A 250 -5.36 -19.92 -0.50
CA ILE A 250 -6.21 -20.78 0.33
C ILE A 250 -7.45 -21.21 -0.46
N ARG A 251 -8.14 -20.27 -1.12
CA ARG A 251 -9.32 -20.58 -1.94
C ARG A 251 -9.02 -21.57 -3.05
N LYS A 252 -8.03 -21.27 -3.89
CA LYS A 252 -7.61 -22.14 -5.00
C LYS A 252 -7.24 -23.55 -4.53
N THR A 253 -6.50 -23.64 -3.43
CA THR A 253 -6.11 -24.92 -2.85
C THR A 253 -7.34 -25.72 -2.42
N MET A 254 -8.25 -25.11 -1.66
CA MET A 254 -9.49 -25.77 -1.21
C MET A 254 -10.38 -26.18 -2.39
N GLU A 255 -10.52 -25.34 -3.41
CA GLU A 255 -11.27 -25.66 -4.65
C GLU A 255 -10.67 -26.85 -5.40
N SER A 256 -9.33 -26.90 -5.53
CA SER A 256 -8.64 -28.03 -6.16
C SER A 256 -8.81 -29.36 -5.42
N LEU A 257 -9.11 -29.29 -4.12
CA LEU A 257 -9.43 -30.45 -3.28
C LEU A 257 -10.93 -30.81 -3.33
N GLY A 258 -11.73 -30.09 -4.12
CA GLY A 258 -13.16 -30.35 -4.29
C GLY A 258 -14.07 -29.71 -3.24
N PHE A 259 -13.55 -28.78 -2.41
CA PHE A 259 -14.40 -28.04 -1.47
C PHE A 259 -15.21 -26.96 -2.20
N ILE A 260 -16.42 -26.69 -1.68
CA ILE A 260 -17.30 -25.63 -2.16
C ILE A 260 -17.29 -24.49 -1.12
N GLU A 261 -16.95 -23.27 -1.54
CA GLU A 261 -17.04 -22.08 -0.68
C GLU A 261 -18.53 -21.72 -0.45
N VAL A 262 -18.92 -21.54 0.81
CA VAL A 262 -20.30 -21.25 1.21
C VAL A 262 -20.34 -20.09 2.20
N GLU A 263 -21.37 -19.26 2.09
CA GLU A 263 -21.63 -18.18 3.04
C GLU A 263 -22.65 -18.62 4.09
N THR A 264 -22.40 -18.28 5.36
CA THR A 264 -23.28 -18.59 6.48
C THR A 264 -23.69 -17.33 7.23
N PRO A 265 -24.83 -17.31 7.94
CA PRO A 265 -25.30 -16.12 8.65
C PRO A 265 -24.29 -15.55 9.65
N VAL A 266 -24.04 -14.25 9.55
CA VAL A 266 -23.22 -13.49 10.52
C VAL A 266 -24.01 -13.16 11.77
N LEU A 267 -25.30 -12.81 11.63
CA LEU A 267 -26.21 -12.58 12.75
C LEU A 267 -26.96 -13.88 13.06
N GLN A 268 -26.92 -14.30 14.32
CA GLN A 268 -27.45 -15.57 14.79
C GLN A 268 -28.37 -15.32 15.99
N GLY A 269 -29.45 -16.11 16.11
CA GLY A 269 -30.33 -16.06 17.28
C GLY A 269 -29.68 -16.61 18.56
N ALA A 270 -28.60 -17.40 18.42
CA ALA A 270 -27.75 -17.85 19.50
C ALA A 270 -26.32 -17.96 18.97
N ALA A 271 -25.33 -17.46 19.72
CA ALA A 271 -23.93 -17.65 19.41
C ALA A 271 -23.46 -19.05 19.84
N GLY A 272 -22.70 -19.74 18.98
CA GLY A 272 -22.14 -21.05 19.29
C GLY A 272 -21.02 -21.45 18.33
N GLY A 273 -20.38 -22.60 18.59
CA GLY A 273 -19.24 -23.12 17.79
C GLY A 273 -17.86 -22.66 18.27
N ALA A 274 -17.79 -21.89 19.36
CA ALA A 274 -16.55 -21.57 20.07
C ALA A 274 -16.90 -21.09 21.50
N GLU A 275 -15.91 -21.03 22.39
CA GLU A 275 -16.04 -20.42 23.71
C GLU A 275 -15.56 -18.95 23.63
N ALA A 276 -16.50 -18.03 23.45
CA ALA A 276 -16.21 -16.59 23.40
C ALA A 276 -17.46 -15.77 23.77
N ARG A 277 -17.25 -14.59 24.36
CA ARG A 277 -18.33 -13.63 24.61
C ARG A 277 -18.77 -12.97 23.29
N PRO A 278 -20.03 -13.10 22.85
CA PRO A 278 -20.48 -12.54 21.58
C PRO A 278 -20.78 -11.03 21.68
N PHE A 279 -20.74 -10.35 20.53
CA PHE A 279 -21.35 -9.03 20.40
C PHE A 279 -22.86 -9.17 20.21
N ILE A 280 -23.63 -8.34 20.92
CA ILE A 280 -25.09 -8.32 20.91
C ILE A 280 -25.55 -7.09 20.13
N THR A 281 -26.54 -7.25 19.26
CA THR A 281 -27.20 -6.18 18.52
C THR A 281 -28.71 -6.41 18.50
N TYR A 282 -29.49 -5.38 18.21
CA TYR A 282 -30.95 -5.46 18.22
C TYR A 282 -31.51 -5.39 16.80
N HIS A 283 -32.40 -6.31 16.45
CA HIS A 283 -33.08 -6.32 15.16
C HIS A 283 -34.46 -5.69 15.27
N ASN A 284 -34.57 -4.42 14.84
CA ASN A 284 -35.81 -3.63 14.93
C ASN A 284 -37.06 -4.36 14.40
N SER A 285 -37.03 -4.91 13.19
CA SER A 285 -38.24 -5.52 12.59
C SER A 285 -38.65 -6.85 13.21
N LEU A 286 -37.75 -7.57 13.88
CA LEU A 286 -38.04 -8.84 14.56
C LEU A 286 -38.29 -8.64 16.05
N GLY A 287 -38.11 -7.41 16.56
CA GLY A 287 -38.30 -7.07 17.95
C GLY A 287 -37.40 -7.83 18.93
N ARG A 288 -36.21 -8.29 18.50
CA ARG A 288 -35.36 -9.20 19.30
C ARG A 288 -33.87 -8.94 19.14
N ASP A 289 -33.11 -9.41 20.13
CA ASP A 289 -31.65 -9.44 20.09
C ASP A 289 -31.12 -10.50 19.12
N LEU A 290 -30.00 -10.19 18.49
CA LEU A 290 -29.19 -11.07 17.66
C LEU A 290 -27.72 -10.97 18.08
N TYR A 291 -26.98 -12.03 17.81
CA TYR A 291 -25.58 -12.16 18.17
C TYR A 291 -24.72 -12.23 16.92
N LEU A 292 -23.59 -11.54 16.90
CA LEU A 292 -22.59 -11.75 15.84
C LEU A 292 -21.91 -13.10 16.06
N ARG A 293 -21.74 -13.86 14.98
CA ARG A 293 -21.12 -15.18 15.00
C ARG A 293 -19.70 -15.11 15.57
N ILE A 294 -19.39 -16.07 16.44
CA ILE A 294 -18.03 -16.30 16.97
C ILE A 294 -17.30 -17.41 16.19
N ALA A 295 -18.05 -18.28 15.50
CA ALA A 295 -17.56 -19.33 14.62
C ALA A 295 -18.58 -19.65 13.51
N THR A 296 -18.13 -20.36 12.48
CA THR A 296 -18.97 -20.85 11.36
C THR A 296 -19.37 -22.32 11.49
N GLU A 297 -18.80 -23.05 12.46
CA GLU A 297 -18.86 -24.51 12.58
C GLU A 297 -20.28 -25.10 12.55
N LEU A 298 -21.19 -24.59 13.40
CA LEU A 298 -22.54 -25.17 13.53
C LEU A 298 -23.33 -25.11 12.22
N HIS A 299 -23.15 -24.05 11.43
CA HIS A 299 -23.82 -23.92 10.14
C HIS A 299 -23.20 -24.85 9.09
N LEU A 300 -21.86 -24.97 9.08
CA LEU A 300 -21.16 -25.88 8.17
C LEU A 300 -21.52 -27.35 8.45
N LYS A 301 -21.63 -27.76 9.72
CA LYS A 301 -22.10 -29.11 10.08
C LYS A 301 -23.52 -29.40 9.60
N ARG A 302 -24.43 -28.42 9.70
CA ARG A 302 -25.81 -28.57 9.19
C ARG A 302 -25.86 -28.78 7.68
N MET A 303 -24.92 -28.20 6.94
CA MET A 303 -24.82 -28.41 5.49
C MET A 303 -24.40 -29.84 5.14
N LEU A 304 -23.51 -30.45 5.92
CA LEU A 304 -23.11 -31.85 5.72
C LEU A 304 -24.25 -32.84 5.98
N VAL A 305 -25.18 -32.53 6.89
CA VAL A 305 -26.32 -33.41 7.20
C VAL A 305 -27.40 -33.36 6.13
N ARG A 306 -27.45 -32.28 5.35
CA ARG A 306 -28.48 -32.05 4.31
C ARG A 306 -27.95 -32.19 2.88
N LEU A 307 -26.66 -32.49 2.71
CA LEU A 307 -26.03 -32.93 1.47
C LEU A 307 -25.85 -34.44 1.52
#